data_AF-A0A9E5N9B7-F1
#
_entry.id   AF-A0A9E5N9B7-F1
#
_cell.length_a   1.000
_cell.length_b   1.000
_cell.length_c   1.000
_cell.angle_alpha   90.00
_cell.angle_beta   90.00
_cell.angle_gamma   90.00
#
_symmetry.space_group_name_H-M   'P 1'
#
loop_
_entity.id
_entity.type
_entity.pdbx_description
1 polymer ?
#
loop_
_entity_poly.entity_id
_entity_poly.type
_entity_poly.pdbx_seq_one_letter_code
_entity_poly.pdbx_strand_id
1 'polypeptide(L)' 'SLNPDHPEANMNLAVAYLQAGRLKEAEQILVYLYASKPKDCEVLYNFGLLLYQSGELASAESKLERLLEI' A
#
# COMPACT_ATOMS: atom_id res chain seq x y z
N SER A 1 -21.27 4.48 11.49
CA SER A 1 -20.00 4.15 12.15
C SER A 1 -18.98 3.88 11.06
N LEU A 2 -17.87 4.63 11.03
CA LEU A 2 -16.75 4.32 10.14
C LEU A 2 -16.05 3.11 10.73
N ASN A 3 -16.39 1.91 10.24
CA ASN A 3 -15.80 0.68 10.73
C ASN A 3 -14.33 0.65 10.29
N PRO A 4 -13.34 0.64 11.20
CA PRO A 4 -11.92 0.64 10.84
C PRO A 4 -11.49 -0.60 10.05
N ASP A 5 -12.32 -1.65 10.06
CA ASP A 5 -12.08 -2.95 9.40
C ASP A 5 -12.70 -3.06 7.99
N HIS A 6 -12.83 -1.96 7.24
CA HIS A 6 -13.24 -2.04 5.83
C HIS A 6 -12.01 -1.90 4.92
N PRO A 7 -11.49 -2.99 4.31
CA PRO A 7 -10.26 -2.96 3.53
C PRO A 7 -10.28 -1.93 2.40
N GLU A 8 -11.42 -1.75 1.73
CA GLU A 8 -11.58 -0.78 0.64
C GLU A 8 -11.56 0.67 1.14
N ALA A 9 -12.09 0.96 2.34
CA ALA A 9 -12.02 2.29 2.92
C ALA A 9 -10.59 2.63 3.37
N ASN A 10 -9.91 1.64 3.95
CA ASN A 10 -8.50 1.74 4.29
C ASN A 10 -7.64 1.93 3.03
N MET A 11 -7.95 1.24 1.93
CA MET A 11 -7.24 1.43 0.65
C MET A 11 -7.37 2.87 0.16
N ASN A 12 -8.59 3.39 0.11
CA ASN A 12 -8.84 4.78 -0.29
C ASN A 12 -8.10 5.78 0.62
N LEU A 13 -8.05 5.51 1.93
CA LEU A 13 -7.32 6.34 2.88
C LEU A 13 -5.81 6.30 2.67
N ALA A 14 -5.24 5.11 2.40
CA ALA A 14 -3.82 4.96 2.08
C ALA A 14 -3.45 5.72 0.80
N VAL A 15 -4.27 5.61 -0.25
CA VAL A 15 -4.08 6.37 -1.50
C VAL A 15 -4.15 7.88 -1.25
N ALA A 16 -5.09 8.35 -0.44
CA ALA A 16 -5.19 9.76 -0.09
C ALA A 16 -3.94 10.25 0.68
N TYR A 17 -3.39 9.43 1.59
CA TYR A 17 -2.14 9.76 2.28
C TYR A 17 -0.93 9.78 1.35
N LEU A 18 -0.82 8.85 0.39
CA LEU A 18 0.22 8.88 -0.64
C LEU A 18 0.17 10.16 -1.46
N GLN A 19 -1.02 10.54 -1.94
CA GLN A 19 -1.20 11.77 -2.72
C GLN A 19 -0.86 13.03 -1.92
N ALA A 20 -1.07 13.01 -0.60
CA ALA A 20 -0.72 14.09 0.31
C ALA A 20 0.75 14.08 0.75
N GLY A 21 1.57 13.11 0.31
CA GLY A 21 2.95 12.93 0.75
C GLY A 21 3.09 12.49 2.21
N ARG A 22 2.00 12.04 2.83
CA ARG A 22 1.95 11.54 4.22
C ARG A 22 2.34 10.07 4.26
N LEU A 23 3.60 9.81 3.91
CA LEU A 23 4.09 8.44 3.64
C LEU A 23 4.01 7.52 4.87
N LYS A 24 4.27 8.03 6.07
CA LYS A 24 4.21 7.23 7.31
C LYS A 24 2.80 6.72 7.61
N GLU A 25 1.79 7.56 7.41
CA GLU A 25 0.40 7.17 7.63
C GLU A 25 -0.10 6.21 6.54
N ALA A 26 0.34 6.39 5.29
CA ALA A 26 0.07 5.44 4.22
C ALA A 26 0.71 4.07 4.52
N GLU A 27 1.94 4.04 5.01
CA GLU A 27 2.67 2.82 5.37
C GLU A 27 1.94 2.00 6.42
N GLN A 28 1.48 2.63 7.51
CA GLN A 28 0.75 1.93 8.57
C GLN A 28 -0.46 1.18 8.04
N ILE A 29 -1.19 1.79 7.10
CA ILE A 29 -2.37 1.19 6.50
C ILE A 29 -1.99 0.09 5.50
N LEU A 30 -1.01 0.34 4.63
CA LEU A 30 -0.59 -0.62 3.60
C LEU A 30 0.04 -1.88 4.22
N VAL A 31 0.76 -1.74 5.35
CA VAL A 31 1.26 -2.89 6.13
C VAL A 31 0.10 -3.75 6.64
N TYR A 32 -0.94 -3.13 7.22
CA TYR A 32 -2.12 -3.84 7.71
C TYR A 32 -2.85 -4.56 6.55
N LEU A 33 -3.10 -3.86 5.44
CA LEU A 33 -3.78 -4.45 4.28
C LEU A 33 -2.97 -5.59 3.65
N TYR A 34 -1.65 -5.44 3.57
CA TYR A 34 -0.75 -6.47 3.04
C TYR A 34 -0.72 -7.72 3.92
N ALA A 35 -0.76 -7.58 5.24
CA ALA A 35 -0.84 -8.71 6.16
C ALA A 35 -2.13 -9.53 5.96
N SER A 36 -3.24 -8.88 5.60
CA SER A 36 -4.51 -9.55 5.33
C SER A 36 -4.56 -10.18 3.93
N LYS A 37 -4.08 -9.48 2.91
CA LYS A 37 -4.12 -9.93 1.50
C LYS A 37 -2.78 -9.70 0.79
N PRO A 38 -1.76 -10.56 1.01
CA PRO A 38 -0.42 -10.33 0.48
C PRO A 38 -0.27 -10.52 -1.04
N LYS A 39 -1.33 -10.99 -1.72
CA LYS A 39 -1.40 -11.15 -3.18
C LYS A 39 -2.45 -10.25 -3.82
N ASP A 40 -3.00 -9.29 -3.07
CA ASP A 40 -3.93 -8.33 -3.64
C ASP A 40 -3.15 -7.34 -4.51
N CYS A 41 -3.54 -7.26 -5.79
CA CYS A 41 -2.85 -6.46 -6.79
C CYS A 41 -2.85 -4.97 -6.45
N GLU A 42 -3.96 -4.46 -5.90
CA GLU A 42 -4.09 -3.05 -5.54
C GLU A 42 -3.22 -2.72 -4.32
N VAL A 43 -3.16 -3.62 -3.34
CA VAL A 43 -2.24 -3.49 -2.19
C VAL A 43 -0.79 -3.50 -2.66
N LEU A 44 -0.38 -4.47 -3.48
CA LEU A 44 0.99 -4.57 -3.98
C LEU A 44 1.40 -3.33 -4.77
N TYR A 45 0.53 -2.83 -5.64
CA TYR A 45 0.78 -1.62 -6.43
C TYR A 45 0.98 -0.38 -5.54
N ASN A 46 0.04 -0.10 -4.63
CA ASN A 46 0.11 1.08 -3.76
C ASN A 46 1.27 0.99 -2.76
N PHE A 47 1.64 -0.22 -2.31
CA PHE A 47 2.82 -0.42 -1.47
C PHE A 47 4.12 -0.23 -2.26
N GLY A 48 4.18 -0.67 -3.51
CA GLY A 48 5.31 -0.35 -4.40
C GLY A 48 5.45 1.15 -4.62
N LEU A 49 4.34 1.86 -4.83
CA LEU A 49 4.35 3.31 -4.99
C LEU A 49 4.80 4.05 -3.71
N LEU A 50 4.36 3.59 -2.53
CA LEU A 50 4.83 4.10 -1.25
C LEU A 50 6.36 4.00 -1.14
N LEU A 51 6.91 2.81 -1.40
CA LEU A 51 8.34 2.52 -1.28
C LEU A 51 9.15 3.32 -2.31
N TYR A 52 8.60 3.52 -3.50
CA TYR A 52 9.20 4.39 -4.50
C TYR A 52 9.28 5.85 -4.02
N GLN A 53 8.18 6.36 -3.46
CA GLN A 53 8.14 7.74 -2.93
C GLN A 53 9.00 7.92 -1.66
N SER A 54 9.22 6.87 -0.87
CA SER A 54 10.13 6.89 0.28
C SER A 54 11.61 6.76 -0.10
N GLY A 55 11.91 6.46 -1.37
CA GLY A 55 13.28 6.23 -1.88
C GLY A 55 13.80 4.81 -1.65
N GLU A 56 12.96 3.89 -1.18
CA GLU A 56 13.28 2.48 -0.96
C GLU A 56 13.14 1.65 -2.24
N LEU A 57 13.93 2.00 -3.25
CA LEU A 57 13.76 1.52 -4.62
C LEU A 57 13.83 -0.01 -4.76
N ALA A 58 14.74 -0.68 -4.04
CA ALA A 58 14.87 -2.14 -4.09
C ALA A 58 13.61 -2.85 -3.54
N SER A 59 13.04 -2.31 -2.45
CA SER A 59 11.80 -2.83 -1.88
C SER A 59 10.62 -2.58 -2.82
N ALA A 60 10.57 -1.40 -3.45
CA ALA A 60 9.54 -1.05 -4.43
C ALA A 60 9.54 -2.01 -5.62
N GLU A 61 10.73 -2.26 -6.20
CA GLU A 61 10.94 -3.20 -7.30
C GLU A 61 10.39 -4.59 -6.93
N SER A 62 10.78 -5.12 -5.78
CA SER A 62 10.30 -6.44 -5.32
C SER A 62 8.77 -6.52 -5.21
N LYS A 63 8.08 -5.45 -4.75
CA LYS A 63 6.61 -5.43 -4.68
C LYS A 63 5.96 -5.38 -6.07
N LEU A 64 6.55 -4.63 -6.99
CA LEU A 64 6.06 -4.49 -8.36
C LEU A 64 6.33 -5.74 -9.21
N GLU A 65 7.47 -6.42 -9.01
CA GLU A 65 7.73 -7.72 -9.63
C GLU A 65 6.70 -8.75 -9.20
N ARG A 66 6.35 -8.77 -7.91
CA ARG A 66 5.33 -9.68 -7.40
C ARG A 66 3.96 -9.45 -8.04
N LEU A 67 3.66 -8.21 -8.46
CA LEU A 67 2.43 -7.88 -9.18
C LEU A 67 2.39 -8.51 -10.59
N LEU A 68 3.55 -8.68 -11.23
CA LEU A 68 3.67 -9.27 -12.57
C LEU A 68 3.59 -10.81 -12.56
N GLU A 69 3.74 -11.43 -11.39
CA GLU A 69 3.69 -12.88 -11.20
C GLU A 69 2.30 -13.43 -10.87
N ILE A 70 1.28 -12.57 -10.74
CA ILE A 70 -0.10 -12.92 -10.35
C ILE A 70 -0.98 -13.03 -11.59
#